data_AF-L8LS81-F1
#
_entry.id   AF-L8LS81-F1
#
_cell.length_a   1.000
_cell.length_b   1.000
_cell.length_c   1.000
_cell.angle_alpha   90.00
_cell.angle_beta   90.00
_cell.angle_gamma   90.00
#
_symmetry.space_group_name_H-M   'P 1'
#
loop_
_entity.id
_entity.type
_entity.pdbx_description
1 polymer ?
#
loop_
_entity_poly.entity_id
_entity_poly.type
_entity_poly.pdbx_seq_one_letter_code
_entity_poly.pdbx_strand_id
1 'polypeptide(L)'
;MGLKRQKGHFLVSKTQVSSLQSPKKDWILATKHLFNQVVEFYVLIYNTHHELALVPNKSVYTSIEYLTIPTKNREQVSYLLPYNCPSVFRRAAIKKALGIFKTWQTSYNTWQTKRQKLKNKANKKDKKVKLPRPPLLPRNFNCSPTLYKGMYKDDLGDSLLIKLWTGESWAWVKHQYQGYNLPSDWGASHNC
;
A
#
# COMPACT_ATOMS: atom_id res chain seq x y z
N MET A 1 -1.96 0.50 -23.06
CA MET A 1 -1.40 -0.70 -23.71
C MET A 1 -0.04 -0.98 -23.11
N GLY A 2 0.30 -2.23 -22.81
CA GLY A 2 1.66 -2.58 -22.38
C GLY A 2 2.64 -2.51 -23.56
N LEU A 3 3.86 -2.06 -23.34
CA LEU A 3 4.92 -2.07 -24.35
C LEU A 3 5.15 -3.51 -24.84
N LYS A 4 5.06 -3.73 -26.15
CA LYS A 4 5.32 -5.04 -26.77
C LYS A 4 6.82 -5.27 -26.84
N ARG A 5 7.29 -6.45 -26.43
CA ARG A 5 8.70 -6.84 -26.57
C ARG A 5 9.08 -6.90 -28.05
N GLN A 6 10.14 -6.20 -28.44
CA GLN A 6 10.73 -6.30 -29.77
C GLN A 6 11.93 -7.26 -29.73
N LYS A 7 12.05 -8.11 -30.75
CA LYS A 7 13.16 -9.07 -30.87
C LYS A 7 14.49 -8.29 -30.90
N GLY A 8 15.49 -8.74 -30.12
CA GLY A 8 16.79 -8.07 -30.00
C GLY A 8 16.82 -6.85 -29.06
N HIS A 9 15.70 -6.48 -28.44
CA HIS A 9 15.63 -5.34 -27.52
C HIS A 9 15.21 -5.78 -26.10
N PHE A 10 15.83 -5.19 -25.09
CA PHE A 10 15.45 -5.40 -23.70
C PHE A 10 14.43 -4.35 -23.26
N LEU A 11 13.33 -4.79 -22.64
CA LEU A 11 12.41 -3.87 -21.99
C LEU A 11 13.02 -3.45 -20.67
N VAL A 12 13.46 -2.19 -20.60
CA VAL A 12 14.05 -1.61 -19.39
C VAL A 12 12.99 -0.74 -18.72
N SER A 13 12.74 -1.01 -17.43
CA SER A 13 12.00 -0.09 -16.57
C SER A 13 13.01 0.68 -15.73
N LYS A 14 13.04 2.01 -15.86
CA LYS A 14 13.75 2.88 -14.90
C LYS A 14 12.75 3.67 -14.08
N THR A 15 13.15 3.88 -12.83
CA THR A 15 12.45 4.75 -11.90
C THR A 15 13.18 6.09 -11.89
N GLN A 16 12.45 7.18 -12.11
CA GLN A 16 12.96 8.53 -11.89
C GLN A 16 12.70 8.92 -10.44
N VAL A 17 13.72 9.43 -9.78
CA VAL A 17 13.60 10.01 -8.44
C VAL A 17 13.78 11.52 -8.59
N SER A 18 12.76 12.26 -8.17
CA SER A 18 12.73 13.72 -8.23
C SER A 18 12.43 14.27 -6.84
N SER A 19 13.00 15.43 -6.54
CA SER A 19 12.74 16.17 -5.30
C SER A 19 11.53 17.08 -5.50
N LEU A 20 10.47 16.86 -4.71
CA LEU A 20 9.28 17.69 -4.74
C LEU A 20 9.49 18.97 -3.93
N GLN A 21 9.33 20.12 -4.57
CA GLN A 21 9.31 21.42 -3.91
C GLN A 21 7.86 21.76 -3.59
N SER A 22 7.52 21.71 -2.29
CA SER A 22 6.16 21.96 -1.81
C SER A 22 6.14 23.08 -0.78
N PRO A 23 5.34 24.15 -1.01
CA PRO A 23 4.99 25.09 0.05
C PRO A 23 3.96 24.50 1.04
N LYS A 24 3.32 23.36 0.72
CA LYS A 24 2.25 22.73 1.52
C LYS A 24 2.74 21.43 2.18
N LYS A 25 3.86 21.52 2.90
CA LYS A 25 4.46 20.37 3.63
C LYS A 25 3.47 19.76 4.63
N ASP A 26 2.68 20.59 5.31
CA ASP A 26 1.69 20.13 6.29
C ASP A 26 0.63 19.24 5.65
N TRP A 27 0.19 19.54 4.42
CA TRP A 27 -0.79 18.71 3.72
C TRP A 27 -0.20 17.39 3.25
N ILE A 28 1.10 17.36 2.90
CA ILE A 28 1.81 16.11 2.60
C ILE A 28 1.88 15.24 3.86
N LEU A 29 2.22 15.83 5.01
CA LEU A 29 2.25 15.16 6.30
C LEU A 29 0.86 14.66 6.73
N ALA A 30 -0.17 15.49 6.58
CA ALA A 30 -1.56 15.11 6.86
C ALA A 30 -2.03 13.96 5.96
N THR A 31 -1.68 14.00 4.67
CA THR A 31 -1.97 12.91 3.73
C THR A 31 -1.27 11.62 4.12
N LYS A 32 -0.01 11.70 4.57
CA LYS A 32 0.74 10.56 5.08
C LYS A 32 0.13 10.00 6.37
N HIS A 33 -0.29 10.86 7.29
CA HIS A 33 -0.96 10.45 8.52
C HIS A 33 -2.26 9.70 8.21
N LEU A 34 -3.13 10.30 7.38
CA LEU A 34 -4.36 9.68 6.92
C LEU A 34 -4.09 8.33 6.23
N PHE A 35 -3.05 8.26 5.39
CA PHE A 35 -2.68 7.00 4.74
C PHE A 35 -2.34 5.90 5.74
N ASN A 36 -1.59 6.23 6.79
CA ASN A 36 -1.23 5.25 7.82
C ASN A 36 -2.45 4.77 8.62
N GLN A 37 -3.39 5.66 8.93
CA GLN A 37 -4.65 5.29 9.58
C GLN A 37 -5.51 4.37 8.71
N VAL A 38 -5.58 4.65 7.40
CA VAL A 38 -6.31 3.80 6.45
C VAL A 38 -5.60 2.45 6.26
N VAL A 39 -4.27 2.42 6.25
CA VAL A 39 -3.48 1.17 6.21
C VAL A 39 -3.73 0.34 7.47
N GLU A 40 -3.68 0.95 8.65
CA GLU A 40 -3.98 0.28 9.93
C GLU A 40 -5.35 -0.39 9.90
N PHE A 41 -6.38 0.36 9.50
CA PHE A 41 -7.73 -0.14 9.34
C PHE A 41 -7.79 -1.40 8.46
N TYR A 42 -7.15 -1.38 7.28
CA TYR A 42 -7.14 -2.55 6.40
C TYR A 42 -6.28 -3.69 6.90
N VAL A 43 -5.21 -3.42 7.67
CA VAL A 43 -4.41 -4.47 8.32
C VAL A 43 -5.25 -5.24 9.33
N LEU A 44 -6.10 -4.54 10.09
CA LEU A 44 -7.04 -5.20 11.02
C LEU A 44 -8.04 -6.08 10.28
N ILE A 45 -8.56 -5.63 9.13
CA ILE A 45 -9.47 -6.45 8.30
C ILE A 45 -8.77 -7.72 7.83
N TYR A 46 -7.53 -7.64 7.35
CA TYR A 46 -6.77 -8.84 6.97
C TYR A 46 -6.50 -9.78 8.15
N ASN A 47 -6.30 -9.23 9.34
CA ASN A 47 -6.13 -10.02 10.57
C ASN A 47 -7.42 -10.70 11.04
N THR A 48 -8.59 -10.18 10.68
CA THR A 48 -9.87 -10.87 10.92
C THR A 48 -10.20 -11.86 9.80
N HIS A 49 -9.90 -11.50 8.56
CA HIS A 49 -10.25 -12.25 7.34
C HIS A 49 -8.99 -12.68 6.58
N HIS A 50 -8.32 -13.71 7.11
CA HIS A 50 -7.06 -14.22 6.57
C HIS A 50 -7.22 -14.74 5.12
N GLU A 51 -8.40 -15.22 4.76
CA GLU A 51 -8.77 -15.69 3.43
C GLU A 51 -8.61 -14.64 2.34
N LEU A 52 -8.78 -13.35 2.67
CA LEU A 52 -8.63 -12.24 1.72
C LEU A 52 -7.19 -12.11 1.22
N ALA A 53 -6.20 -12.63 1.94
CA ALA A 53 -4.80 -12.60 1.50
C ALA A 53 -4.47 -13.65 0.41
N LEU A 54 -5.34 -14.64 0.24
CA LEU A 54 -5.21 -15.73 -0.74
C LEU A 54 -5.83 -15.36 -2.10
N VAL A 55 -6.74 -14.40 -2.11
CA VAL A 55 -7.46 -13.95 -3.32
C VAL A 55 -6.50 -13.22 -4.29
N PRO A 56 -6.68 -13.37 -5.62
CA PRO A 56 -5.89 -12.62 -6.60
C PRO A 56 -6.04 -11.09 -6.47
N ASN A 57 -4.96 -10.34 -6.71
CA ASN A 57 -4.91 -8.88 -6.45
C ASN A 57 -6.06 -8.05 -7.05
N LYS A 58 -6.59 -8.41 -8.22
CA LYS A 58 -7.69 -7.65 -8.86
C LYS A 58 -9.01 -7.82 -8.10
N SER A 59 -9.32 -9.02 -7.62
CA SER A 59 -10.56 -9.30 -6.88
C SER A 59 -10.47 -8.88 -5.42
N VAL A 60 -9.26 -8.82 -4.83
CA VAL A 60 -9.03 -8.35 -3.45
C VAL A 60 -9.63 -6.97 -3.21
N TYR A 61 -9.45 -6.01 -4.14
CA TYR A 61 -10.00 -4.67 -3.98
C TYR A 61 -11.51 -4.68 -3.88
N THR A 62 -12.18 -5.41 -4.76
CA THR A 62 -13.65 -5.52 -4.78
C THR A 62 -14.15 -6.18 -3.50
N SER A 63 -13.53 -7.27 -3.04
CA SER A 63 -13.93 -7.96 -1.81
C SER A 63 -13.79 -7.08 -0.57
N ILE A 64 -12.72 -6.29 -0.48
CA ILE A 64 -12.52 -5.39 0.66
C ILE A 64 -13.40 -4.16 0.57
N GLU A 65 -13.55 -3.54 -0.61
CA GLU A 65 -14.51 -2.44 -0.81
C GLU A 65 -15.95 -2.92 -0.54
N TYR A 66 -16.25 -4.20 -0.80
CA TYR A 66 -17.51 -4.83 -0.42
C TYR A 66 -17.73 -4.83 1.12
N LEU A 67 -16.69 -5.11 1.89
CA LEU A 67 -16.82 -5.14 3.36
C LEU A 67 -16.80 -3.74 4.01
N THR A 68 -16.35 -2.72 3.29
CA THR A 68 -15.94 -1.45 3.92
C THR A 68 -16.58 -0.17 3.42
N ILE A 69 -17.09 -0.16 2.18
CA ILE A 69 -17.61 1.05 1.56
C ILE A 69 -19.10 0.90 1.30
N PRO A 70 -19.97 1.72 1.91
CA PRO A 70 -21.39 1.70 1.60
C PRO A 70 -21.63 2.17 0.16
N THR A 71 -22.64 1.62 -0.49
CA THR A 71 -23.11 2.02 -1.82
C THR A 71 -24.62 2.23 -1.76
N LYS A 72 -25.21 2.87 -2.79
CA LYS A 72 -26.67 3.08 -2.85
C LYS A 72 -27.48 1.79 -2.68
N ASN A 73 -26.93 0.65 -3.13
CA ASN A 73 -27.58 -0.65 -3.04
C ASN A 73 -27.23 -1.40 -1.74
N ARG A 74 -26.31 -0.87 -0.93
CA ARG A 74 -25.84 -1.48 0.32
C ARG A 74 -25.34 -0.41 1.27
N GLU A 75 -26.24 0.06 2.12
CA GLU A 75 -25.93 1.08 3.13
C GLU A 75 -25.21 0.48 4.35
N GLN A 76 -25.57 -0.74 4.75
CA GLN A 76 -24.94 -1.42 5.88
C GLN A 76 -23.73 -2.26 5.43
N VAL A 77 -22.56 -1.95 5.99
CA VAL A 77 -21.31 -2.67 5.78
C VAL A 77 -20.75 -3.17 7.11
N SER A 78 -20.05 -4.30 7.11
CA SER A 78 -19.51 -4.91 8.33
C SER A 78 -18.42 -4.05 8.99
N TYR A 79 -17.59 -3.39 8.19
CA TYR A 79 -16.47 -2.59 8.68
C TYR A 79 -16.48 -1.23 7.99
N LEU A 80 -17.30 -0.29 8.46
CA LEU A 80 -17.36 1.03 7.85
C LEU A 80 -15.99 1.73 7.94
N LEU A 81 -15.46 2.15 6.79
CA LEU A 81 -14.26 2.99 6.76
C LEU A 81 -14.62 4.39 7.30
N PRO A 82 -14.01 4.87 8.41
CA PRO A 82 -14.40 6.14 9.03
C PRO A 82 -13.85 7.37 8.27
N TYR A 83 -13.01 7.15 7.25
CA TYR A 83 -12.32 8.20 6.53
C TYR A 83 -12.88 8.38 5.12
N ASN A 84 -13.24 9.62 4.77
CA ASN A 84 -13.62 9.97 3.40
C ASN A 84 -12.37 10.11 2.52
N CYS A 85 -12.08 9.10 1.71
CA CYS A 85 -10.90 9.09 0.85
C CYS A 85 -11.19 8.53 -0.55
N PRO A 86 -10.50 9.01 -1.61
CA PRO A 86 -10.67 8.53 -2.97
C PRO A 86 -10.45 7.02 -3.10
N SER A 87 -11.18 6.34 -4.00
CA SER A 87 -11.03 4.89 -4.21
C SER A 87 -9.60 4.47 -4.54
N VAL A 88 -8.88 5.23 -5.37
CA VAL A 88 -7.48 4.94 -5.71
C VAL A 88 -6.55 5.03 -4.50
N PHE A 89 -6.81 5.96 -3.56
CA PHE A 89 -6.06 6.09 -2.32
C PHE A 89 -6.33 4.89 -1.39
N ARG A 90 -7.59 4.48 -1.27
CA ARG A 90 -7.96 3.25 -0.54
C ARG A 90 -7.27 2.02 -1.11
N ARG A 91 -7.28 1.85 -2.43
CA ARG A 91 -6.63 0.70 -3.10
C ARG A 91 -5.11 0.67 -2.86
N ALA A 92 -4.45 1.83 -2.82
CA ALA A 92 -3.05 1.91 -2.43
C ALA A 92 -2.84 1.45 -0.97
N ALA A 93 -3.72 1.87 -0.06
CA ALA A 93 -3.67 1.44 1.34
C ALA A 93 -3.96 -0.06 1.51
N ILE A 94 -4.97 -0.60 0.83
CA ILE A 94 -5.29 -2.04 0.81
C ILE A 94 -4.06 -2.85 0.37
N LYS A 95 -3.41 -2.45 -0.72
CA LYS A 95 -2.22 -3.14 -1.22
C LYS A 95 -1.07 -3.10 -0.20
N LYS A 96 -0.88 -1.95 0.46
CA LYS A 96 0.15 -1.81 1.50
C LYS A 96 -0.16 -2.68 2.72
N ALA A 97 -1.40 -2.69 3.17
CA ALA A 97 -1.89 -3.54 4.25
C ALA A 97 -1.71 -5.03 3.95
N LEU A 98 -2.02 -5.46 2.72
CA LEU A 98 -1.78 -6.84 2.26
C LEU A 98 -0.30 -7.23 2.38
N GLY A 99 0.60 -6.33 1.95
CA GLY A 99 2.04 -6.55 2.06
C GLY A 99 2.49 -6.74 3.51
N ILE A 100 2.06 -5.85 4.40
CA ILE A 100 2.33 -5.93 5.85
C ILE A 100 1.83 -7.25 6.42
N PHE A 101 0.57 -7.60 6.14
CA PHE A 101 -0.05 -8.83 6.63
C PHE A 101 0.70 -10.07 6.16
N LYS A 102 1.06 -10.14 4.87
CA LYS A 102 1.83 -11.26 4.31
C LYS A 102 3.20 -11.40 4.98
N THR A 103 3.91 -10.29 5.20
CA THR A 103 5.20 -10.31 5.90
C THR A 103 5.05 -10.86 7.33
N TRP A 104 4.01 -10.42 8.05
CA TRP A 104 3.72 -10.95 9.38
C TRP A 104 3.35 -12.45 9.32
N GLN A 105 2.49 -12.86 8.38
CA GLN A 105 2.04 -14.24 8.21
C GLN A 105 3.22 -15.19 7.94
N THR A 106 4.15 -14.81 7.06
CA THR A 106 5.38 -15.59 6.81
C THR A 106 6.24 -15.71 8.06
N SER A 107 6.41 -14.61 8.80
CA SER A 107 7.17 -14.60 10.06
C SER A 107 6.52 -15.50 11.11
N TYR A 108 5.18 -15.48 11.19
CA TYR A 108 4.39 -16.29 12.09
C TYR A 108 4.51 -17.79 11.76
N ASN A 109 4.39 -18.18 10.50
CA ASN A 109 4.55 -19.58 10.05
C ASN A 109 5.96 -20.11 10.36
N THR A 110 6.98 -19.28 10.13
CA THR A 110 8.37 -19.61 10.46
C THR A 110 8.54 -19.80 11.97
N TRP A 111 7.97 -18.91 12.77
CA TRP A 111 7.96 -19.03 14.24
C TRP A 111 7.26 -20.32 14.70
N GLN A 112 6.09 -20.65 14.15
CA GLN A 112 5.37 -21.88 14.47
C GLN A 112 6.21 -23.12 14.19
N THR A 113 6.88 -23.17 13.04
CA THR A 113 7.75 -24.29 12.65
C THR A 113 8.93 -24.44 13.61
N LYS A 114 9.60 -23.34 13.96
CA LYS A 114 10.70 -23.32 14.95
C LYS A 114 10.21 -23.78 16.32
N ARG A 115 9.06 -23.29 16.76
CA ARG A 115 8.43 -23.67 18.04
C ARG A 115 8.13 -25.16 18.08
N GLN A 116 7.59 -25.74 17.02
CA GLN A 116 7.30 -27.17 16.93
C GLN A 116 8.57 -28.02 17.00
N LYS A 117 9.62 -27.63 16.27
CA LYS A 117 10.93 -28.30 16.32
C LYS A 117 11.54 -28.28 17.73
N LEU A 118 11.43 -27.15 18.44
CA LEU A 118 11.93 -27.03 19.81
C LEU A 118 11.14 -27.90 20.79
N LYS A 119 9.80 -27.93 20.69
CA LYS A 119 8.96 -28.83 21.50
C LYS A 119 9.30 -30.30 21.26
N ASN A 120 9.46 -30.71 20.00
CA ASN A 120 9.82 -32.08 19.67
C ASN A 120 11.20 -32.47 20.23
N LYS A 121 12.17 -31.55 20.23
CA LYS A 121 13.50 -31.76 20.85
C LYS A 121 13.44 -31.80 22.38
N ALA A 122 12.58 -30.99 22.99
CA ALA A 122 12.35 -30.95 24.43
C ALA A 122 11.78 -32.28 24.93
N ASN A 123 10.72 -32.77 24.28
CA ASN A 123 10.08 -34.05 24.60
C ASN A 123 11.05 -35.23 24.45
N LYS A 124 11.93 -35.22 23.44
CA LYS A 124 12.95 -36.26 23.26
C LYS A 124 14.05 -36.27 24.33
N LYS A 125 14.31 -35.14 24.98
CA LYS A 125 15.42 -34.99 25.95
C LYS A 125 14.93 -34.84 27.39
N ASP A 126 13.62 -34.95 27.62
CA ASP A 126 12.92 -34.65 28.88
C ASP A 126 13.40 -33.35 29.55
N LYS A 127 13.67 -32.33 28.72
CA LYS A 127 14.26 -31.05 29.14
C LYS A 127 13.29 -29.91 28.89
N LYS A 128 13.13 -29.04 29.89
CA LYS A 128 12.41 -27.76 29.70
C LYS A 128 13.19 -26.86 28.73
N VAL A 129 12.56 -26.48 27.63
CA VAL A 129 13.13 -25.58 26.61
C VAL A 129 12.35 -24.27 26.59
N LYS A 130 13.07 -23.14 26.64
CA LYS A 130 12.49 -21.80 26.49
C LYS A 130 11.99 -21.61 25.06
N LEU A 131 10.69 -21.35 24.90
CA LEU A 131 10.08 -21.12 23.59
C LEU A 131 10.20 -19.66 23.15
N PRO A 132 10.44 -19.39 21.86
CA PRO A 132 10.48 -18.02 21.34
C PRO A 132 9.10 -17.37 21.41
N ARG A 133 9.05 -16.05 21.61
CA ARG A 133 7.81 -15.26 21.58
C ARG A 133 7.24 -15.18 20.15
N PRO A 134 5.92 -15.16 19.97
CA PRO A 134 5.31 -15.00 18.65
C PRO A 134 5.58 -13.61 18.08
N PRO A 135 5.70 -13.50 16.75
CA PRO A 135 5.72 -12.19 16.10
C PRO A 135 4.35 -11.52 16.23
N LEU A 136 4.36 -10.25 16.61
CA LEU A 136 3.16 -9.42 16.69
C LEU A 136 2.94 -8.69 15.38
N LEU A 137 1.66 -8.50 15.02
CA LEU A 137 1.30 -7.62 13.92
C LEU A 137 1.65 -6.17 14.33
N PRO A 138 2.27 -5.38 13.46
CA PRO A 138 2.57 -3.98 13.77
C PRO A 138 1.29 -3.20 14.08
N ARG A 139 1.36 -2.31 15.07
CA ARG A 139 0.25 -1.41 15.44
C ARG A 139 0.47 0.02 14.96
N ASN A 140 1.73 0.40 14.73
CA ASN A 140 2.11 1.72 14.25
C ASN A 140 2.66 1.60 12.83
N PHE A 141 2.24 2.50 11.95
CA PHE A 141 2.65 2.52 10.56
C PHE A 141 3.29 3.86 10.21
N ASN A 142 4.45 3.80 9.56
CA ASN A 142 5.14 4.95 9.00
C ASN A 142 5.35 4.74 7.49
N CYS A 143 4.26 4.40 6.81
CA CYS A 143 4.25 4.19 5.36
C CYS A 143 4.13 5.52 4.63
N SER A 144 4.81 5.62 3.49
CA SER A 144 4.59 6.70 2.53
C SER A 144 3.41 6.35 1.60
N PRO A 145 2.48 7.28 1.35
CA PRO A 145 1.36 7.04 0.44
C PRO A 145 1.86 6.78 -0.98
N THR A 146 1.33 5.75 -1.63
CA THR A 146 1.53 5.54 -3.07
C THR A 146 0.41 6.24 -3.83
N LEU A 147 0.77 7.19 -4.68
CA LEU A 147 -0.18 7.95 -5.49
C LEU A 147 -0.35 7.27 -6.85
N TYR A 148 -1.51 6.67 -7.09
CA TYR A 148 -1.86 6.09 -8.40
C TYR A 148 -2.40 7.14 -9.38
N LYS A 149 -2.49 6.77 -10.66
CA LYS A 149 -3.16 7.58 -11.69
C LYS A 149 -4.56 7.99 -11.19
N GLY A 150 -4.85 9.30 -11.23
CA GLY A 150 -6.04 9.91 -10.64
C GLY A 150 -5.83 10.60 -9.28
N MET A 151 -4.65 10.41 -8.66
CA MET A 151 -4.17 11.21 -7.51
C MET A 151 -3.16 12.27 -7.94
N TYR A 152 -2.71 12.23 -9.18
CA TYR A 152 -1.89 13.24 -9.81
C TYR A 152 -2.33 13.44 -11.27
N LYS A 153 -2.07 14.63 -11.82
CA LYS A 153 -2.35 14.99 -13.23
C LYS A 153 -1.49 16.17 -13.68
N ASP A 154 -1.59 16.52 -14.96
CA ASP A 154 -0.98 17.70 -15.57
C ASP A 154 0.53 17.76 -15.30
N ASP A 155 1.21 16.65 -15.58
CA ASP A 155 2.65 16.51 -15.45
C ASP A 155 3.35 17.17 -16.65
N LEU A 156 4.02 18.30 -16.40
CA LEU A 156 4.69 19.14 -17.39
C LEU A 156 6.21 18.90 -17.45
N GLY A 157 6.75 17.94 -16.69
CA GLY A 157 8.19 17.65 -16.64
C GLY A 157 8.94 18.39 -15.53
N ASP A 158 8.41 19.53 -15.06
CA ASP A 158 8.94 20.35 -13.95
C ASP A 158 7.92 20.56 -12.82
N SER A 159 6.66 20.25 -13.09
CA SER A 159 5.55 20.51 -12.20
C SER A 159 4.40 19.56 -12.48
N LEU A 160 3.64 19.25 -11.42
CA LEU A 160 2.47 18.39 -11.51
C LEU A 160 1.44 18.75 -10.43
N LEU A 161 0.18 18.44 -10.70
CA LEU A 161 -0.93 18.62 -9.76
C LEU A 161 -1.09 17.36 -8.93
N ILE A 162 -0.94 17.46 -7.61
CA ILE A 162 -1.13 16.36 -6.66
C ILE A 162 -2.41 16.58 -5.87
N LYS A 163 -3.21 15.52 -5.70
CA LYS A 163 -4.36 15.52 -4.81
C LYS A 163 -3.92 15.20 -3.38
N LEU A 164 -4.03 16.18 -2.48
CA LEU A 164 -3.62 16.08 -1.08
C LEU A 164 -4.82 16.24 -0.14
N TRP A 165 -4.69 15.66 1.05
CA TRP A 165 -5.60 15.86 2.16
C TRP A 165 -5.21 17.12 2.94
N THR A 166 -6.16 18.04 3.11
CA THR A 166 -5.94 19.30 3.82
C THR A 166 -6.08 19.17 5.34
N GLY A 167 -6.63 18.05 5.82
CA GLY A 167 -7.10 17.87 7.20
C GLY A 167 -8.61 17.62 7.25
N GLU A 168 -9.35 18.18 6.29
CA GLU A 168 -10.81 18.13 6.24
C GLU A 168 -11.36 17.69 4.88
N SER A 169 -10.65 18.03 3.80
CA SER A 169 -11.08 17.75 2.43
C SER A 169 -9.90 17.46 1.51
N TRP A 170 -10.20 17.01 0.29
CA TRP A 170 -9.18 16.73 -0.71
C TRP A 170 -9.05 17.88 -1.70
N ALA A 171 -7.84 18.42 -1.85
CA ALA A 171 -7.55 19.53 -2.75
C ALA A 171 -6.48 19.15 -3.80
N TRP A 172 -6.61 19.70 -5.00
CA TRP A 172 -5.56 19.64 -6.02
C TRP A 172 -4.57 20.77 -5.81
N VAL A 173 -3.28 20.45 -5.75
CA VAL A 173 -2.22 21.43 -5.49
C VAL A 173 -1.11 21.26 -6.51
N LYS A 174 -0.79 22.34 -7.20
CA LYS A 174 0.35 22.39 -8.11
C LYS A 174 1.64 22.36 -7.29
N HIS A 175 2.52 21.44 -7.64
CA HIS A 175 3.85 21.30 -7.07
C HIS A 175 4.88 21.38 -8.17
N GLN A 176 6.01 21.99 -7.85
CA GLN A 176 7.21 21.89 -8.68
C GLN A 176 8.03 20.71 -8.19
N TYR A 177 8.76 20.07 -9.09
CA TYR A 177 9.75 19.07 -8.73
C TYR A 177 11.00 19.24 -9.57
N GLN A 178 12.13 18.87 -8.98
CA GLN A 178 13.43 18.88 -9.66
C GLN A 178 13.93 17.45 -9.77
N GLY A 179 14.22 17.03 -10.99
CA GLY A 179 14.79 15.73 -11.29
C GLY A 179 15.68 15.81 -12.52
N TYR A 180 16.43 14.75 -12.80
CA TYR A 180 17.20 14.67 -14.03
C TYR A 180 16.26 14.59 -15.23
N ASN A 181 16.62 15.28 -16.32
CA ASN A 181 15.91 15.16 -17.59
C ASN A 181 15.99 13.71 -18.08
N LEU A 182 14.84 13.16 -18.45
CA LEU A 182 14.81 11.87 -19.12
C LEU A 182 15.42 12.04 -20.52
N PRO A 183 16.26 11.10 -20.99
CA PRO A 183 16.80 11.17 -22.34
C PRO A 183 15.68 11.18 -23.40
N SER A 184 15.83 11.93 -24.49
CA SER A 184 14.77 12.13 -25.49
C SER A 184 14.35 10.86 -26.25
N ASP A 185 15.22 9.85 -26.29
CA ASP A 185 14.99 8.51 -26.83
C ASP A 185 14.07 7.65 -25.93
N TRP A 186 13.81 8.11 -24.70
CA TRP A 186 12.88 7.48 -23.80
C TRP A 186 11.50 8.00 -24.16
N GLY A 187 10.80 7.26 -25.02
CA GLY A 187 9.40 7.57 -25.37
C GLY A 187 8.55 7.69 -24.11
N ALA A 188 8.39 8.91 -23.60
CA ALA A 188 7.41 9.20 -22.59
C ALA A 188 6.06 8.93 -23.25
N SER A 189 5.38 7.88 -22.83
CA SER A 189 3.98 7.69 -23.20
C SER A 189 3.16 8.77 -22.49
N HIS A 190 3.29 10.01 -22.92
CA HIS A 190 2.36 11.09 -22.63
C HIS A 190 1.11 10.81 -23.46
N ASN A 191 0.27 9.92 -22.96
CA ASN A 191 -1.08 9.78 -23.48
C ASN A 191 -2.01 10.55 -22.54
N CYS A 192 -2.50 11.66 -23.09
CA CYS A 192 -3.64 12.45 -22.64
C CYS A 192 -4.78 11.59 -22.07
#